data_AF-A0A6M3J9E1-F1
#
_entry.id   AF-A0A6M3J9E1-F1
#
_cell.length_a   1.000
_cell.length_b   1.000
_cell.length_c   1.000
_cell.angle_alpha   90.00
_cell.angle_beta   90.00
_cell.angle_gamma   90.00
#
_symmetry.space_group_name_H-M   'P 1'
#
loop_
_entity.id
_entity.type
_entity.pdbx_description
1 polymer ?
#
loop_
_entity_poly.entity_id
_entity_poly.type
_entity_poly.pdbx_seq_one_letter_code
_entity_poly.pdbx_strand_id
1 'polypeptide(L)'
;MAEWFVDPAVERLSLSDGQFIDVKKQLSHGESDDMFDRMAPYVVPGQPVQMKSREVRTAKVFSYLVGWSLMRHGKPVPMGPEVPDSERLGAINALAPERFTEIFKAIDAHEDRVEALTKNEPNGASAEETT
;
A
#
# COMPACT_ATOMS: atom_id res chain seq x y z
N MET A 1 0.62 -24.38 1.78
CA MET A 1 1.95 -24.44 1.14
C MET A 1 2.53 -23.04 1.17
N ALA A 2 3.79 -22.85 1.54
CA ALA A 2 4.41 -21.52 1.48
C ALA A 2 4.60 -21.16 0.00
N GLU A 3 3.98 -20.07 -0.42
CA GLU A 3 4.07 -19.57 -1.79
C GLU A 3 5.32 -18.72 -1.93
N TRP A 4 6.21 -19.08 -2.86
CA TRP A 4 7.49 -18.40 -3.07
C TRP A 4 7.33 -17.03 -3.76
N PHE A 5 6.17 -16.81 -4.39
CA PHE A 5 5.85 -15.62 -5.15
C PHE A 5 4.58 -14.99 -4.59
N VAL A 6 4.52 -13.66 -4.62
CA VAL A 6 3.29 -12.93 -4.29
C VAL A 6 2.53 -12.71 -5.59
N ASP A 7 1.35 -13.30 -5.69
CA ASP A 7 0.45 -13.02 -6.81
C ASP A 7 -0.10 -11.59 -6.70
N PRO A 8 -0.10 -10.81 -7.81
CA PRO A 8 -0.60 -9.45 -7.81
C PRO A 8 -2.13 -9.47 -7.67
N ALA A 9 -2.61 -9.43 -6.42
CA ALA A 9 -4.01 -9.29 -6.09
C ALA A 9 -4.31 -7.86 -5.65
N VAL A 10 -5.44 -7.34 -6.13
CA VAL A 10 -5.93 -6.00 -5.80
C VAL A 10 -7.24 -6.10 -5.04
N GLU A 11 -7.42 -5.22 -4.06
CA GLU A 11 -8.65 -5.05 -3.32
C GLU A 11 -9.13 -3.60 -3.42
N ARG A 12 -10.44 -3.44 -3.63
CA ARG A 12 -11.09 -2.13 -3.64
C ARG A 12 -11.52 -1.76 -2.23
N LEU A 13 -11.05 -0.61 -1.75
CA LEU A 13 -11.48 -0.02 -0.49
C LEU A 13 -12.35 1.21 -0.75
N SER A 14 -13.54 1.21 -0.15
CA SER A 14 -14.43 2.37 -0.19
C SER A 14 -13.89 3.50 0.69
N LEU A 15 -13.98 4.72 0.18
CA LEU A 15 -13.75 5.96 0.91
C LEU A 15 -15.10 6.66 1.16
N SER A 16 -15.08 7.78 1.85
CA SER A 16 -16.23 8.69 1.94
C SER A 16 -16.62 9.24 0.56
N ASP A 17 -17.82 9.83 0.50
CA ASP A 17 -18.38 10.46 -0.72
C ASP A 17 -18.52 9.50 -1.92
N GLY A 18 -18.60 8.19 -1.66
CA GLY A 18 -18.73 7.16 -2.69
C GLY A 18 -17.48 6.98 -3.55
N GLN A 19 -16.33 7.51 -3.12
CA GLN A 19 -15.05 7.30 -3.77
C GLN A 19 -14.44 5.96 -3.38
N PHE A 20 -13.45 5.49 -4.13
CA PHE A 20 -12.70 4.29 -3.81
C PHE A 20 -11.22 4.42 -4.16
N ILE A 21 -10.42 3.57 -3.52
CA ILE A 21 -9.04 3.27 -3.88
C ILE A 21 -8.92 1.78 -4.18
N ASP A 22 -8.07 1.45 -5.14
CA ASP A 22 -7.68 0.09 -5.44
C ASP A 22 -6.25 -0.10 -4.89
N VAL A 23 -6.08 -1.09 -4.01
CA VAL A 23 -4.82 -1.33 -3.28
C VAL A 23 -4.34 -2.75 -3.48
N LYS A 24 -3.02 -2.96 -3.47
CA LYS A 24 -2.43 -4.30 -3.44
C LYS A 24 -2.79 -5.00 -2.13
N LYS A 25 -3.19 -6.27 -2.20
CA LYS A 25 -3.42 -7.10 -1.00
C LYS A 25 -2.14 -7.35 -0.22
N GLN A 26 -1.03 -7.49 -0.93
CA GLN A 26 0.27 -7.75 -0.37
C GLN A 26 1.34 -7.14 -1.28
N LEU A 27 2.40 -6.61 -0.67
CA LEU A 27 3.59 -6.19 -1.39
C LEU A 27 4.51 -7.40 -1.60
N SER A 28 5.08 -7.51 -2.79
CA SER A 28 6.24 -8.37 -3.02
C SER A 28 7.46 -7.86 -2.23
N HIS A 29 8.50 -8.70 -2.16
CA HIS A 29 9.75 -8.30 -1.50
C HIS A 29 10.37 -7.05 -2.15
N GLY A 30 10.44 -7.01 -3.49
CA GLY A 30 10.98 -5.86 -4.20
C GLY A 30 10.18 -4.58 -3.94
N GLU A 31 8.85 -4.67 -3.90
CA GLU A 31 7.98 -3.51 -3.59
C GLU A 31 8.11 -3.04 -2.14
N SER A 32 8.38 -3.97 -1.22
CA SER A 32 8.65 -3.63 0.18
C SER A 32 9.98 -2.90 0.32
N ASP A 33 11.03 -3.37 -0.35
CA ASP A 33 12.33 -2.70 -0.38
C ASP A 33 12.22 -1.30 -1.00
N ASP A 34 11.52 -1.21 -2.13
CA ASP A 34 11.16 0.05 -2.80
C ASP A 34 10.41 1.02 -1.88
N MET A 35 9.52 0.50 -1.03
CA MET A 35 8.84 1.29 -0.02
C MET A 35 9.83 1.80 1.02
N PHE A 36 10.69 0.93 1.55
CA PHE A 36 11.71 1.29 2.55
C PHE A 36 12.70 2.33 2.03
N ASP A 37 13.18 2.20 0.79
CA ASP A 37 14.07 3.17 0.15
C ASP A 37 13.44 4.55 0.06
N ARG A 38 12.13 4.62 -0.18
CA ARG A 38 11.36 5.88 -0.17
C ARG A 38 11.20 6.47 1.24
N MET A 39 11.33 5.68 2.31
CA MET A 39 11.22 6.13 3.70
C MET A 39 12.52 6.70 4.27
N ALA A 40 13.67 6.28 3.77
CA ALA A 40 14.97 6.61 4.34
C ALA A 40 15.95 7.06 3.25
N PRO A 41 15.76 8.24 2.63
CA PRO A 41 16.54 8.57 1.45
C PRO A 41 18.05 8.70 1.72
N TYR A 42 18.52 8.94 2.95
CA TYR A 42 19.96 9.04 3.23
C TYR A 42 20.30 8.68 4.68
N VAL A 43 20.82 7.46 4.92
CA VAL A 43 21.59 7.18 6.14
C VAL A 43 22.99 7.74 5.93
N VAL A 44 23.26 8.94 6.45
CA VAL A 44 24.63 9.47 6.50
C VAL A 44 25.35 8.77 7.66
N PRO A 45 26.48 8.07 7.42
CA PRO A 45 27.24 7.41 8.48
C PRO A 45 27.58 8.41 9.59
N GLY A 46 27.19 8.09 10.84
CA GLY A 46 27.45 8.94 12.01
C GLY A 46 26.39 10.02 12.30
N GLN A 47 25.29 10.09 11.54
CA GLN A 47 24.13 10.92 11.87
C GLN A 47 22.94 10.06 12.31
N PRO A 48 22.12 10.52 13.27
CA PRO A 48 20.88 9.83 13.60
C PRO A 48 19.94 9.84 12.40
N VAL A 49 19.37 8.68 12.08
CA VAL A 49 18.36 8.54 11.03
C VAL A 49 17.12 9.33 11.47
N GLN A 50 16.89 10.48 10.82
CA GLN A 50 15.64 11.23 11.01
C GLN A 50 14.65 10.81 9.94
N MET A 51 13.87 9.76 10.23
CA MET A 51 12.72 9.44 9.40
C MET A 51 11.65 10.52 9.59
N LYS A 52 11.32 11.26 8.53
CA LYS A 52 10.20 12.19 8.60
C LYS A 52 8.91 11.41 8.47
N SER A 53 8.00 11.53 9.44
CA SER A 53 6.72 10.81 9.43
C SER A 53 5.91 11.02 8.15
N ARG A 54 6.07 12.17 7.48
CA ARG A 54 5.47 12.44 6.17
C ARG A 54 6.01 11.51 5.07
N GLU A 55 7.32 11.30 5.02
CA GLU A 55 7.98 10.46 4.01
C GLU A 55 7.52 9.00 4.20
N VAL A 56 7.45 8.53 5.45
CA VAL A 56 6.93 7.19 5.80
C VAL A 56 5.50 6.98 5.32
N ARG A 57 4.58 7.89 5.65
CA ARG A 57 3.17 7.76 5.25
C ARG A 57 3.00 7.83 3.73
N THR A 58 3.80 8.66 3.06
CA THR A 58 3.72 8.81 1.60
C THR A 58 4.24 7.56 0.90
N ALA A 59 5.35 6.99 1.36
CA ALA A 59 5.90 5.75 0.83
C ALA A 59 4.90 4.59 0.94
N LYS A 60 4.24 4.46 2.09
CA LYS A 60 3.19 3.44 2.30
C LYS A 60 2.01 3.61 1.34
N VAL A 61 1.43 4.81 1.27
CA VAL A 61 0.33 5.10 0.32
C VAL A 61 0.76 4.79 -1.11
N PHE A 62 1.95 5.24 -1.52
CA PHE A 62 2.47 5.06 -2.86
C PHE A 62 2.63 3.58 -3.26
N SER A 63 3.11 2.75 -2.33
CA SER A 63 3.46 1.35 -2.59
C SER A 63 2.22 0.47 -2.71
N TYR A 64 1.20 0.74 -1.90
CA TYR A 64 -0.06 -0.02 -1.92
C TYR A 64 -1.02 0.43 -3.02
N LEU A 65 -1.07 1.72 -3.33
CA LEU A 65 -2.10 2.29 -4.20
C LEU A 65 -1.83 2.01 -5.69
N VAL A 66 -2.78 1.34 -6.35
CA VAL A 66 -2.69 1.00 -7.79
C VAL A 66 -3.76 1.66 -8.65
N GLY A 67 -4.72 2.33 -8.02
CA GLY A 67 -5.82 3.00 -8.70
C GLY A 67 -6.71 3.75 -7.72
N TRP A 68 -7.52 4.69 -8.22
CA TRP A 68 -8.56 5.36 -7.44
C TRP A 68 -9.64 5.95 -8.33
N SER A 69 -10.75 6.39 -7.74
CA SER A 69 -11.82 7.10 -8.45
C SER A 69 -11.72 8.63 -8.38
N LEU A 70 -10.66 9.16 -7.76
CA LEU A 70 -10.58 10.57 -7.41
C LEU A 70 -10.61 11.49 -8.64
N MET A 71 -11.32 12.61 -8.48
CA MET A 71 -11.51 13.62 -9.51
C MET A 71 -10.87 14.93 -9.10
N ARG A 72 -10.29 15.66 -10.06
CA ARG A 72 -9.76 17.01 -9.89
C ARG A 72 -10.32 17.91 -10.99
N HIS A 73 -11.07 18.94 -10.60
CA HIS A 73 -11.74 19.86 -11.54
C HIS A 73 -12.59 19.13 -12.61
N GLY A 74 -13.33 18.10 -12.19
CA GLY A 74 -14.19 17.31 -13.08
C GLY A 74 -13.46 16.33 -13.99
N LYS A 75 -12.14 16.14 -13.82
CA LYS A 75 -11.36 15.16 -14.58
C LYS A 75 -10.82 14.06 -13.66
N PRO A 76 -10.79 12.79 -14.10
CA PRO A 76 -10.14 11.72 -13.36
C PRO A 76 -8.66 12.04 -13.11
N VAL A 77 -8.19 11.79 -11.90
CA VAL A 77 -6.77 11.90 -11.58
C VAL A 77 -6.09 10.56 -11.93
N PRO A 78 -5.13 10.53 -12.86
CA PRO A 78 -4.48 9.29 -13.26
C PRO A 78 -3.70 8.68 -12.09
N MET A 79 -3.89 7.38 -11.85
CA MET A 79 -3.27 6.62 -10.76
C MET A 79 -3.09 5.14 -11.09
N GLY A 80 -2.88 4.79 -12.36
CA GLY A 80 -2.60 3.42 -12.79
C GLY A 80 -1.09 3.11 -12.82
N PRO A 81 -0.71 1.82 -12.97
CA PRO A 81 0.70 1.41 -13.12
C PRO A 81 1.36 1.95 -14.40
N GLU A 82 0.59 2.34 -15.40
CA GLU A 82 1.07 2.99 -16.63
C GLU A 82 1.46 4.46 -16.44
N VAL A 83 1.07 5.06 -15.32
CA VAL A 83 1.33 6.47 -15.02
C VAL A 83 2.73 6.61 -14.40
N PRO A 84 3.57 7.55 -14.87
CA PRO A 84 4.90 7.75 -14.31
C PRO A 84 4.88 7.98 -12.79
N ASP A 85 5.82 7.37 -12.08
CA ASP A 85 5.96 7.48 -10.62
C ASP A 85 5.97 8.94 -10.13
N SER A 86 6.63 9.84 -10.87
CA SER A 86 6.66 11.27 -10.57
C SER A 86 5.27 11.92 -10.60
N GLU A 87 4.41 11.50 -11.53
CA GLU A 87 3.04 12.02 -11.65
C GLU A 87 2.14 11.43 -10.55
N ARG A 88 2.25 10.13 -10.28
CA ARG A 88 1.54 9.47 -9.17
C ARG A 88 1.90 10.11 -7.83
N LEU A 89 3.19 10.31 -7.58
CA LEU A 89 3.68 10.96 -6.36
C LEU A 89 3.24 12.43 -6.29
N GLY A 90 3.24 13.14 -7.42
CA GLY A 90 2.69 14.49 -7.51
C GLY A 90 1.21 14.55 -7.15
N ALA A 91 0.42 13.58 -7.61
CA ALA A 91 -1.00 13.48 -7.30
C ALA A 91 -1.25 13.20 -5.81
N ILE A 92 -0.50 12.28 -5.20
CA ILE A 92 -0.57 11.99 -3.76
C ILE A 92 -0.20 13.22 -2.93
N ASN A 93 0.86 13.95 -3.31
CA ASN A 93 1.29 15.16 -2.62
C ASN A 93 0.32 16.34 -2.77
N ALA A 94 -0.53 16.33 -3.80
CA ALA A 94 -1.53 17.35 -4.04
C ALA A 94 -2.86 17.10 -3.30
N LEU A 95 -3.00 15.98 -2.59
CA LEU A 95 -4.18 15.68 -1.78
C LEU A 95 -4.32 16.67 -0.62
N ALA A 96 -5.56 17.02 -0.29
CA ALA A 96 -5.86 17.71 0.96
C ALA A 96 -5.42 16.84 2.16
N PRO A 97 -4.90 17.42 3.26
CA PRO A 97 -4.37 16.67 4.40
C PRO A 97 -5.36 15.63 4.99
N GLU A 98 -6.64 15.98 5.01
CA GLU A 98 -7.72 15.13 5.53
C GLU A 98 -7.95 13.92 4.61
N ARG A 99 -7.91 14.14 3.29
CA ARG A 99 -8.08 13.09 2.27
C ARG A 99 -6.88 12.17 2.20
N PHE A 100 -5.68 12.71 2.32
CA PHE A 100 -4.48 11.89 2.48
C PHE A 100 -4.57 11.01 3.73
N THR A 101 -5.07 11.57 4.83
CA THR A 101 -5.22 10.82 6.09
C THR A 101 -6.28 9.74 6.01
N GLU A 102 -7.38 10.00 5.31
CA GLU A 102 -8.41 9.00 5.01
C GLU A 102 -7.84 7.81 4.23
N ILE A 103 -7.14 8.07 3.11
CA ILE A 103 -6.49 7.03 2.29
C ILE A 103 -5.48 6.24 3.10
N PHE A 104 -4.62 6.94 3.85
CA PHE A 104 -3.62 6.30 4.70
C PHE A 104 -4.26 5.35 5.71
N LYS A 105 -5.31 5.79 6.41
CA LYS A 105 -6.02 4.96 7.39
C LYS A 105 -6.73 3.77 6.75
N ALA A 106 -7.28 3.93 5.54
CA ALA A 106 -7.90 2.83 4.81
C ALA A 106 -6.88 1.73 4.47
N ILE A 107 -5.68 2.13 4.03
CA ILE A 107 -4.57 1.21 3.75
C ILE A 107 -4.07 0.55 5.05
N ASP A 108 -3.92 1.33 6.13
CA ASP A 108 -3.49 0.83 7.44
C ASP A 108 -4.44 -0.26 7.97
N ALA A 109 -5.74 0.02 7.96
CA ALA A 109 -6.75 -0.95 8.37
C ALA A 109 -6.83 -2.18 7.44
N HIS A 110 -6.46 -2.02 6.16
CA HIS A 110 -6.35 -3.14 5.24
C HIS A 110 -5.18 -4.06 5.60
N GLU A 111 -3.99 -3.50 5.87
CA GLU A 111 -2.83 -4.27 6.32
C GLU A 111 -3.10 -5.01 7.63
N ASP A 112 -3.67 -4.34 8.63
CA ASP A 112 -4.03 -4.96 9.92
C ASP A 112 -4.95 -6.18 9.73
N ARG A 113 -5.91 -6.08 8.81
CA ARG A 113 -6.81 -7.19 8.48
C ARG A 113 -6.09 -8.32 7.77
N VAL A 114 -5.22 -8.03 6.80
CA VAL A 114 -4.46 -9.06 6.07
C VAL A 114 -3.50 -9.79 7.01
N GLU A 115 -2.81 -9.06 7.88
CA GLU A 115 -1.94 -9.65 8.91
C GLU A 115 -2.75 -10.55 9.87
N ALA A 116 -3.91 -10.09 10.33
CA ALA A 116 -4.78 -10.90 11.19
C ALA A 116 -5.28 -12.18 10.51
N LEU A 117 -5.49 -12.19 9.20
CA LEU A 117 -5.90 -13.39 8.46
C LEU A 117 -4.75 -14.39 8.34
N THR A 118 -3.56 -13.93 7.97
CA THR A 118 -2.36 -14.80 7.85
C THR A 118 -1.93 -15.41 9.18
N LYS A 119 -2.10 -14.70 10.30
CA LYS A 119 -1.78 -15.21 11.64
C LYS A 119 -2.79 -16.23 12.17
N ASN A 120 -4.03 -16.24 11.65
CA ASN A 120 -5.13 -17.08 12.12
C ASN A 120 -5.41 -18.29 11.23
N GLU A 121 -4.63 -18.56 10.17
CA GLU A 121 -4.72 -19.84 9.47
C GLU A 121 -4.16 -20.95 10.37
N PRO A 122 -4.99 -21.87 10.91
CA PRO A 122 -4.47 -23.04 11.59
C PRO A 122 -3.73 -23.88 10.54
N ASN A 123 -2.45 -24.13 10.80
CA ASN A 123 -1.60 -25.02 10.04
C ASN A 123 -2.34 -26.36 9.82
N GLY A 124 -2.90 -26.53 8.62
CA GLY A 124 -3.86 -27.59 8.30
C GLY A 124 -3.24 -28.97 8.53
N ALA A 125 -3.81 -29.69 9.49
CA ALA A 125 -3.66 -31.12 9.65
C ALA A 125 -4.05 -31.83 8.35
N SER A 126 -3.06 -32.40 7.65
CA SER A 126 -3.33 -33.47 6.70
C SER A 126 -3.53 -34.75 7.52
N ALA A 127 -4.79 -35.07 7.79
CA ALA A 127 -5.17 -36.43 8.10
C ALA A 127 -5.05 -37.23 6.79
N GLU A 128 -3.95 -37.95 6.63
CA GLU A 128 -3.84 -39.05 5.67
C GLU A 128 -4.83 -40.15 6.10
N GLU A 129 -6.02 -40.18 5.50
CA GLU A 129 -6.85 -41.38 5.48
C GLU A 129 -6.12 -42.43 4.64
N THR A 130 -5.37 -43.29 5.32
CA THR A 130 -4.87 -44.54 4.74
C THR A 130 -6.02 -45.53 4.72
N THR A 131 -6.40 -45.94 3.51
CA THR A 131 -7.33 -47.05 3.22
C THR A 131 -6.76 -48.39 3.70
#